data_AF-J1J5B4-F1
#
_entry.id   AF-J1J5B4-F1
#
_cell.length_a   1.000
_cell.length_b   1.000
_cell.length_c   1.000
_cell.angle_alpha   90.00
_cell.angle_beta   90.00
_cell.angle_gamma   90.00
#
_symmetry.space_group_name_H-M   'P 1'
#
loop_
_entity.id
_entity.type
_entity.pdbx_description
1 polymer ?
#
loop_
_entity_poly.entity_id
_entity_poly.type
_entity_poly.pdbx_seq_one_letter_code
_entity_poly.pdbx_strand_id
1 'polypeptide(L)'
;MTPLPDKELSDTLVGLYDDYQRGFDIAEQLKLCVDLALSLELELSIHRLSEADAVLKEEIVQTLRHRRNSYSNEDETDTVIHMDLEKHK
;
A
#
# COMPACT_ATOMS: atom_id res chain seq x y z
N MET A 1 49.53 7.39 -15.62
CA MET A 1 48.30 7.54 -14.84
C MET A 1 48.68 8.19 -13.53
N THR A 2 48.38 9.48 -13.39
CA THR A 2 48.49 10.17 -12.09
C THR A 2 47.34 9.66 -11.22
N PRO A 3 47.59 9.12 -10.02
CA PRO A 3 46.50 8.79 -9.10
C PRO A 3 45.78 10.10 -8.78
N LEU A 4 44.48 10.15 -9.07
CA LEU A 4 43.64 11.24 -8.59
C LEU A 4 43.68 11.21 -7.06
N PRO A 5 43.73 12.38 -6.40
CA PRO A 5 43.78 12.45 -4.94
C PRO A 5 42.60 11.68 -4.36
N ASP A 6 42.73 11.18 -3.12
CA ASP A 6 41.65 10.64 -2.28
C ASP A 6 40.56 11.70 -2.08
N LYS A 7 39.82 12.00 -3.15
CA LYS A 7 38.76 12.98 -3.18
C LYS A 7 37.48 12.19 -3.08
N GLU A 8 36.82 12.32 -1.94
CA GLU A 8 35.48 11.78 -1.73
C GLU A 8 34.58 12.26 -2.87
N LEU A 9 34.03 11.30 -3.60
CA LEU A 9 33.01 11.54 -4.61
C LEU A 9 31.72 11.95 -3.92
N SER A 10 30.90 12.74 -4.61
CA SER A 10 29.60 13.14 -4.08
C SER A 10 28.72 11.92 -3.77
N ASP A 11 27.92 12.03 -2.73
CA ASP A 11 26.88 11.07 -2.34
C ASP A 11 25.49 11.39 -2.94
N THR A 12 25.35 12.58 -3.52
CA THR A 12 24.14 12.99 -4.26
C THR A 12 24.26 12.68 -5.75
N LEU A 13 23.14 12.30 -6.39
CA LEU A 13 23.05 12.10 -7.85
C LEU A 13 23.49 13.33 -8.65
N VAL A 14 23.12 14.53 -8.20
CA VAL A 14 23.49 15.79 -8.84
C VAL A 14 25.00 16.02 -8.74
N GLY A 15 25.59 15.83 -7.56
CA GLY A 15 27.03 15.99 -7.42
C GLY A 15 27.82 14.88 -8.11
N LEU A 16 27.29 13.65 -8.22
CA LEU A 16 27.91 12.59 -9.02
C LEU A 16 27.92 12.93 -10.51
N TYR A 17 26.88 13.60 -11.00
CA TYR A 17 26.86 14.12 -12.37
C TYR A 17 27.96 15.17 -12.59
N ASP A 18 28.17 16.07 -11.65
CA ASP A 18 29.25 17.05 -11.69
C ASP A 18 30.64 16.39 -11.63
N ASP A 19 30.79 15.33 -10.84
CA ASP A 19 32.03 14.54 -10.76
C ASP A 19 32.31 13.78 -12.07
N TYR A 20 31.29 13.20 -12.69
CA TYR A 20 31.41 12.62 -14.03
C TYR A 20 31.84 13.65 -15.08
N GLN A 21 31.24 14.85 -15.08
CA GLN A 21 31.63 15.92 -16.00
C GLN A 21 33.08 16.36 -15.81
N ARG A 22 33.62 16.24 -14.60
CA ARG A 22 35.03 16.51 -14.26
C ARG A 22 35.97 15.34 -14.61
N GLY A 23 35.44 14.23 -15.14
CA GLY A 23 36.21 13.07 -15.57
C GLY A 23 36.54 12.07 -14.45
N PHE A 24 35.83 12.13 -13.32
CA PHE A 24 35.97 11.12 -12.27
C PHE A 24 35.24 9.82 -12.64
N ASP A 25 35.79 8.67 -12.21
CA ASP A 25 35.08 7.39 -12.28
C ASP A 25 34.08 7.32 -11.12
N ILE A 26 32.79 7.27 -11.47
CA ILE A 26 31.67 7.30 -10.52
C ILE A 26 30.86 6.01 -10.52
N ALA A 27 31.32 4.95 -11.19
CA ALA A 27 30.51 3.77 -11.46
C ALA A 27 29.99 3.09 -10.18
N GLU A 28 30.83 3.02 -9.14
CA GLU A 28 30.47 2.41 -7.86
C GLU A 28 29.47 3.27 -7.07
N GLN A 29 29.71 4.57 -6.96
CA GLN A 29 28.82 5.49 -6.25
C GLN A 29 27.46 5.60 -6.94
N LEU A 30 27.44 5.64 -8.28
CA LEU A 30 26.21 5.63 -9.04
C LEU A 30 25.42 4.35 -8.80
N LYS A 31 26.09 3.19 -8.76
CA LYS A 31 25.46 1.92 -8.42
C LYS A 31 24.83 1.97 -7.03
N LEU A 32 25.55 2.48 -6.02
CA LEU A 32 25.03 2.63 -4.66
C LEU A 32 23.80 3.55 -4.60
N CYS A 33 23.82 4.68 -5.32
CA CYS A 33 22.65 5.58 -5.39
C CYS A 33 21.44 4.88 -6.03
N VAL A 34 21.64 4.09 -7.08
CA VAL A 34 20.57 3.34 -7.74
C VAL A 34 20.02 2.25 -6.82
N ASP A 35 20.89 1.47 -6.17
CA ASP A 35 20.49 0.42 -5.23
C ASP A 35 19.68 1.00 -4.05
N LEU A 36 20.10 2.15 -3.53
CA LEU A 36 19.37 2.88 -2.50
C LEU A 36 18.01 3.38 -3.00
N ALA A 37 17.95 4.00 -4.17
CA ALA A 37 16.71 4.50 -4.75
C ALA A 37 15.69 3.37 -4.99
N LEU A 38 16.14 2.21 -5.49
CA LEU A 38 15.31 1.02 -5.66
C LEU A 38 14.79 0.49 -4.33
N SER A 39 15.65 0.46 -3.30
CA SER A 39 15.26 0.01 -1.96
C SER A 39 14.19 0.91 -1.34
N LEU A 40 14.34 2.23 -1.48
CA LEU A 40 13.36 3.21 -0.99
C LEU A 40 12.03 3.13 -1.74
N GLU A 41 12.06 2.97 -3.07
CA GLU A 41 10.84 2.81 -3.88
C GLU A 41 10.08 1.53 -3.51
N LEU A 42 10.80 0.44 -3.23
CA LEU A 42 10.21 -0.82 -2.77
C LEU A 42 9.55 -0.65 -1.39
N GLU A 43 10.22 0.00 -0.44
CA GLU A 43 9.69 0.28 0.90
C GLU A 43 8.40 1.13 0.82
N LEU A 44 8.41 2.20 0.01
CA LEU A 44 7.24 3.03 -0.23
C LEU A 44 6.09 2.25 -0.88
N SER A 45 6.40 1.36 -1.82
CA SER A 45 5.41 0.50 -2.46
C SER A 45 4.75 -0.46 -1.47
N ILE A 46 5.55 -1.08 -0.60
CA ILE A 46 5.06 -1.98 0.47
C ILE A 46 4.18 -1.21 1.46
N HIS A 47 4.60 -0.02 1.87
CA HIS A 47 3.82 0.84 2.77
C HIS A 47 2.45 1.16 2.16
N ARG A 48 2.42 1.65 0.91
CA ARG A 48 1.17 2.00 0.20
C ARG A 48 0.26 0.79 0.01
N LEU A 49 0.83 -0.39 -0.29
CA LEU A 49 0.05 -1.61 -0.42
C LEU A 49 -0.57 -2.02 0.93
N SER A 50 0.19 -1.88 2.01
CA SER A 50 -0.27 -2.20 3.36
C SER A 50 -1.38 -1.25 3.83
N GLU A 51 -1.28 0.04 3.50
CA GLU A 51 -2.34 1.02 3.73
C GLU A 51 -3.61 0.68 2.95
N ALA A 52 -3.48 0.33 1.67
CA ALA A 52 -4.61 -0.09 0.85
C ALA A 52 -5.27 -1.37 1.38
N ASP A 53 -4.50 -2.35 1.84
CA ASP A 53 -5.01 -3.58 2.47
C ASP A 53 -5.77 -3.28 3.78
N ALA A 54 -5.28 -2.35 4.60
CA ALA A 54 -5.96 -1.93 5.81
C ALA A 54 -7.32 -1.29 5.52
N VAL A 55 -7.38 -0.37 4.54
CA VAL A 55 -8.62 0.27 4.09
C VAL A 55 -9.62 -0.76 3.56
N LEU A 56 -9.15 -1.70 2.72
CA LEU A 56 -10.00 -2.76 2.17
C LEU A 56 -10.58 -3.65 3.28
N LYS A 57 -9.78 -4.04 4.27
CA LYS A 57 -10.24 -4.82 5.42
C LYS A 57 -11.31 -4.09 6.21
N GLU A 58 -11.13 -2.80 6.44
CA GLU A 58 -12.13 -1.98 7.11
C GLU A 58 -13.44 -1.94 6.33
N GLU A 59 -13.38 -1.69 5.01
CA GLU A 59 -14.55 -1.64 4.14
C GLU A 59 -15.31 -2.97 4.09
N ILE A 60 -14.58 -4.10 4.06
CA ILE A 60 -15.18 -5.45 4.16
C ILE A 60 -15.93 -5.61 5.48
N VAL A 61 -15.30 -5.26 6.62
CA VAL A 61 -15.94 -5.38 7.94
C VAL A 61 -17.18 -4.50 8.03
N GLN A 62 -17.11 -3.26 7.55
CA GLN A 62 -18.25 -2.33 7.52
C GLN A 62 -19.39 -2.87 6.65
N THR A 63 -19.07 -3.36 5.45
CA THR A 63 -20.06 -3.93 4.51
C THR A 63 -20.74 -5.17 5.10
N LEU A 64 -19.98 -6.06 5.75
CA LEU A 64 -20.52 -7.24 6.42
C LEU A 64 -21.41 -6.87 7.62
N ARG A 65 -21.03 -5.87 8.41
CA ARG A 65 -21.85 -5.33 9.50
C ARG A 65 -23.14 -4.72 8.98
N HIS A 66 -23.06 -3.91 7.93
CA HIS A 66 -24.23 -3.30 7.30
C HIS A 66 -25.20 -4.39 6.80
N ARG A 67 -24.68 -5.39 6.09
CA ARG A 67 -25.47 -6.54 5.62
C ARG A 67 -26.15 -7.29 6.78
N ARG A 68 -25.43 -7.58 7.87
CA ARG A 68 -26.00 -8.24 9.05
C ARG A 68 -27.12 -7.42 9.68
N ASN A 69 -26.94 -6.11 9.80
CA ASN A 69 -27.95 -5.23 10.38
C ASN A 69 -29.19 -5.11 9.49
N SER A 70 -29.02 -5.11 8.15
CA SER A 70 -30.14 -5.11 7.22
C SER A 70 -30.99 -6.39 7.31
N TYR A 71 -30.39 -7.56 7.51
CA TYR A 71 -31.16 -8.80 7.73
C TYR A 71 -31.74 -8.94 9.15
N SER A 72 -31.24 -8.18 10.12
CA SER A 72 -31.74 -8.22 11.50
C SER A 72 -33.02 -7.41 11.71
N ASN A 73 -33.33 -6.46 10.81
CA ASN A 73 -34.55 -5.65 10.89
C ASN A 73 -35.76 -6.27 10.17
N GLU A 74 -35.57 -7.38 9.43
CA GLU A 74 -36.67 -8.07 8.74
C GLU A 74 -37.32 -9.18 9.59
N ASP A 75 -36.76 -9.51 10.76
CA ASP A 75 -37.21 -10.66 11.58
C ASP A 75 -37.86 -10.26 12.93
N GLU A 76 -38.12 -8.96 13.14
CA GLU A 76 -38.96 -8.46 14.24
C GLU A 76 -40.38 -8.05 13.79
N THR A 77 -40.81 -8.51 12.61
CA THR A 77 -42.24 -8.59 12.29
C THR A 77 -42.68 -10.04 12.36
N ASP A 78 -42.83 -10.46 13.61
CA ASP A 78 -43.92 -11.31 14.10
C ASP A 78 -45.22 -11.03 13.32
N THR A 79 -45.33 -11.60 12.12
CA THR A 79 -46.59 -11.76 11.41
C THR A 79 -46.88 -13.25 11.42
N VAL A 80 -47.19 -13.75 12.62
CA VAL A 80 -48.00 -14.96 12.77
C VAL A 80 -49.26 -14.74 11.95
N ILE A 81 -49.28 -15.26 10.73
CA ILE A 81 -50.49 -15.40 9.95
C ILE A 81 -51.29 -16.48 10.67
N HIS A 82 -52.17 -16.06 11.59
CA HIS A 82 -53.22 -16.91 12.12
C HIS A 82 -54.14 -17.29 10.94
N MET A 83 -53.89 -18.45 10.35
CA MET A 83 -54.77 -19.04 9.36
C MET A 83 -55.91 -19.71 10.13
N ASP A 84 -56.99 -18.96 10.35
CA ASP A 84 -58.21 -19.47 10.97
C ASP A 84 -58.88 -20.44 9.99
N LEU A 85 -58.62 -21.73 10.17
CA LEU A 85 -59.32 -22.81 9.48
C LEU A 85 -60.66 -23.01 10.18
N GLU A 86 -61.60 -22.11 9.92
CA GLU A 86 -63.01 -22.37 10.24
C GLU A 86 -63.46 -23.61 9.47
N LYS A 87 -63.66 -24.69 10.23
CA LYS A 87 -64.36 -25.90 9.81
C LYS A 87 -65.79 -25.52 9.39
N HIS A 88 -66.03 -25.40 8.09
CA HIS A 88 -67.38 -25.57 7.59
C HIS A 88 -67.76 -27.05 7.64
N LYS A 89 -68.81 -27.29 8.41
CA LYS A 89 -69.47 -28.55 8.73
C LYS A 89 -70.28 -29.09 7.56
#